data_AF-A0A524ATC3-F1
#
_entry.id   AF-A0A524ATC3-F1
#
_cell.length_a   1.000
_cell.length_b   1.000
_cell.length_c   1.000
_cell.angle_alpha   90.00
_cell.angle_beta   90.00
_cell.angle_gamma   90.00
#
_symmetry.space_group_name_H-M   'P 1'
#
loop_
_entity.id
_entity.type
_entity.pdbx_description
1 polymer ?
#
loop_
_entity_poly.entity_id
_entity_poly.type
_entity_poly.pdbx_seq_one_letter_code
_entity_poly.pdbx_strand_id
1 'polypeptide(L)'
;MIESNRDRGWKRLLTLSVIAFLLLAPSFRVARAAQTNYYVDSINGSDSNSGTSESSPWRTLAPVHAHEFLPGDTIHLRRGSTWDSGLVIDDSGTEGSPIIFTSYGSGAKPIIRRPGVTWGRAVQIDADWVVVEGLLVRDAHEAGVLISDGSDHNIVRDSEATSVGIGIAVLGRHNLVTQNYAHDLAMVVNTPGGDDDYGAVGVWLFNSNNEVSYNTMLNCIAPSYDYGSDGGA
;
A
#
# COMPACT_ATOMS: atom_id res chain seq x y z
N MET A 1 73.07 52.00 48.17
CA MET A 1 73.33 51.11 47.03
C MET A 1 73.73 49.76 47.60
N ILE A 2 73.14 48.59 47.33
CA ILE A 2 72.15 48.08 46.37
C ILE A 2 71.65 46.72 46.96
N GLU A 3 70.42 46.30 46.59
CA GLU A 3 69.85 44.92 46.66
C GLU A 3 69.52 44.28 48.02
N SER A 4 68.51 43.39 48.19
CA SER A 4 67.39 42.91 47.35
C SER A 4 66.46 42.04 48.24
N ASN A 5 65.24 41.78 47.75
CA ASN A 5 64.41 40.58 47.97
C ASN A 5 63.87 40.34 49.39
N ARG A 6 62.69 39.79 49.67
CA ARG A 6 61.62 39.01 49.00
C ARG A 6 60.52 38.96 50.11
N ASP A 7 59.21 38.82 49.93
CA ASP A 7 58.49 37.69 49.33
C ASP A 7 56.98 37.85 49.64
N ARG A 8 56.15 37.41 48.68
CA ARG A 8 54.87 36.67 48.78
C ARG A 8 53.72 37.07 49.72
N GLY A 9 52.52 37.15 49.12
CA GLY A 9 51.24 36.96 49.79
C GLY A 9 50.03 36.88 48.86
N TRP A 10 49.76 35.69 48.31
CA TRP A 10 48.57 35.35 47.51
C TRP A 10 47.28 35.27 48.37
N LYS A 11 46.11 35.60 47.76
CA LYS A 11 44.97 34.70 47.46
C LYS A 11 43.66 35.50 47.32
N ARG A 12 43.10 35.58 46.10
CA ARG A 12 41.70 35.98 45.87
C ARG A 12 40.85 34.71 45.82
N LEU A 13 39.84 34.63 46.68
CA LEU A 13 38.80 33.59 46.66
C LEU A 13 37.72 34.00 45.64
N LEU A 14 37.45 33.14 44.66
CA LEU A 14 36.29 33.22 43.76
C LEU A 14 35.35 32.08 44.16
N THR A 15 34.19 32.42 44.71
CA THR A 15 33.08 31.48 44.95
C THR A 15 32.30 31.29 43.64
N LEU A 16 32.22 30.05 43.15
CA LEU A 16 31.37 29.62 42.05
C LEU A 16 30.00 29.20 42.62
N SER A 17 28.94 29.94 42.27
CA SER A 17 27.55 29.50 42.50
C SER A 17 27.10 28.64 41.34
N VAL A 18 26.83 27.36 41.60
CA VAL A 18 26.20 26.43 40.63
C VAL A 18 24.69 26.64 40.67
N ILE A 19 24.11 27.21 39.61
CA ILE A 19 22.66 27.26 39.40
C ILE A 19 22.26 25.96 38.71
N ALA A 20 21.60 25.06 39.43
CA ALA A 20 21.00 23.86 38.85
C ALA A 20 19.67 24.25 38.18
N PHE A 21 19.69 24.36 36.85
CA PHE A 21 18.48 24.54 36.06
C PHE A 21 17.83 23.16 35.85
N LEU A 22 16.75 22.88 36.59
CA LEU A 22 15.95 21.68 36.40
C LEU A 22 15.16 21.84 35.09
N LEU A 23 15.69 21.28 33.99
CA LEU A 23 14.99 21.21 32.70
C LEU A 23 13.80 20.26 32.82
N LEU A 24 12.62 20.80 33.12
CA LEU A 24 11.36 20.08 32.99
C LEU A 24 11.04 19.96 31.49
N ALA A 25 11.54 18.91 30.84
CA ALA A 25 11.21 18.64 29.46
C ALA A 25 9.70 18.29 29.36
N PRO A 26 8.90 19.00 28.55
CA PRO A 26 7.52 18.61 28.32
C PRO A 26 7.49 17.22 27.69
N SER A 27 6.90 16.26 28.40
CA SER A 27 6.65 14.93 27.86
C SER A 27 5.51 15.03 26.85
N PHE A 28 5.85 15.25 25.57
CA PHE A 28 4.90 15.09 24.48
C PHE A 28 4.53 13.61 24.39
N ARG A 29 3.39 13.24 24.96
CA ARG A 29 2.73 11.97 24.67
C ARG A 29 2.23 12.09 23.23
N VAL A 30 2.92 11.47 22.29
CA VAL A 30 2.32 11.19 20.98
C VAL A 30 1.15 10.25 21.27
N ALA A 31 -0.07 10.76 21.14
CA ALA A 31 -1.25 9.91 21.16
C ALA A 31 -1.14 9.00 19.94
N ARG A 32 -0.83 7.72 20.16
CA ARG A 32 -0.92 6.71 19.11
C ARG A 32 -2.40 6.70 18.71
N ALA A 33 -2.74 7.14 17.50
CA ALA A 33 -4.08 6.97 16.97
C ALA A 33 -4.42 5.48 17.15
N ALA A 34 -5.57 5.20 17.76
CA ALA A 34 -5.96 3.83 18.01
C ALA A 34 -6.21 3.17 16.66
N GLN A 35 -5.51 2.07 16.39
CA GLN A 35 -5.79 1.20 15.25
C GLN A 35 -7.28 0.85 15.26
N THR A 36 -7.97 1.21 14.18
CA THR A 36 -9.39 0.94 13.98
C THR A 36 -9.56 -0.14 12.93
N ASN A 37 -10.55 -1.02 13.14
CA ASN A 37 -10.91 -2.04 12.17
C ASN A 37 -12.21 -1.62 11.47
N TYR A 38 -12.18 -1.62 10.15
CA TYR A 38 -13.32 -1.35 9.29
C TYR A 38 -13.71 -2.62 8.54
N TYR A 39 -14.99 -2.77 8.21
CA TYR A 39 -15.54 -3.99 7.63
C TYR A 39 -16.46 -3.63 6.47
N VAL A 40 -16.29 -4.34 5.36
CA VAL A 40 -17.06 -4.16 4.12
C VAL A 40 -17.60 -5.51 3.67
N ASP A 41 -18.91 -5.61 3.48
CA ASP A 41 -19.64 -6.83 3.12
C ASP A 41 -20.70 -6.50 2.06
N SER A 42 -20.47 -6.89 0.80
CA SER A 42 -21.41 -6.61 -0.29
C SER A 42 -22.71 -7.42 -0.20
N ILE A 43 -22.77 -8.42 0.69
CA ILE A 43 -23.87 -9.36 0.83
C ILE A 43 -24.82 -8.90 1.95
N ASN A 44 -24.27 -8.58 3.13
CA ASN A 44 -25.04 -8.30 4.34
C ASN A 44 -24.88 -6.86 4.85
N GLY A 45 -23.99 -6.06 4.26
CA GLY A 45 -23.68 -4.72 4.75
C GLY A 45 -24.73 -3.66 4.42
N SER A 46 -24.53 -2.47 4.99
CA SER A 46 -25.27 -1.26 4.66
C SER A 46 -24.35 -0.06 4.75
N ASP A 47 -24.39 0.84 3.76
CA ASP A 47 -23.58 2.07 3.78
C ASP A 47 -24.08 3.09 4.83
N SER A 48 -25.22 2.82 5.48
CA SER A 48 -25.68 3.53 6.67
C SER A 48 -25.03 3.04 7.97
N ASN A 49 -24.29 1.93 7.94
CA ASN A 49 -23.62 1.39 9.12
C ASN A 49 -22.33 2.19 9.42
N SER A 50 -21.80 2.04 10.62
CA SER A 50 -20.53 2.68 11.00
C SER A 50 -19.32 2.06 10.29
N GLY A 51 -19.42 0.83 9.80
CA GLY A 51 -18.29 0.09 9.22
C GLY A 51 -17.31 -0.43 10.26
N THR A 52 -17.43 -0.09 11.54
CA THR A 52 -16.43 -0.37 12.58
C THR A 52 -16.62 -1.71 13.32
N SER A 53 -17.54 -2.57 12.86
CA SER A 53 -17.71 -3.92 13.40
C SER A 53 -18.20 -4.90 12.32
N GLU A 54 -17.89 -6.17 12.48
CA GLU A 54 -18.37 -7.25 11.58
C GLU A 54 -19.90 -7.34 11.51
N SER A 55 -20.61 -6.93 12.56
CA SER A 55 -22.08 -6.93 12.62
C SER A 55 -22.70 -5.74 11.91
N SER A 56 -21.91 -4.69 11.65
CA SER A 56 -22.35 -3.43 11.06
C SER A 56 -21.36 -2.99 9.94
N PRO A 57 -21.11 -3.82 8.92
CA PRO A 57 -20.19 -3.48 7.85
C PRO A 57 -20.83 -2.53 6.84
N TRP A 58 -20.00 -1.75 6.14
CA TRP A 58 -20.42 -1.06 4.92
C TRP A 58 -20.76 -2.06 3.81
N ARG A 59 -21.58 -1.67 2.85
CA ARG A 59 -21.97 -2.55 1.73
C ARG A 59 -21.07 -2.35 0.52
N THR A 60 -20.83 -1.09 0.16
CA THR A 60 -20.07 -0.71 -1.03
C THR A 60 -18.69 -0.17 -0.63
N LEU A 61 -17.86 0.11 -1.63
CA LEU A 61 -16.59 0.82 -1.44
C LEU A 61 -16.77 2.35 -1.39
N ALA A 62 -17.98 2.88 -1.56
CA ALA A 62 -18.19 4.33 -1.51
C ALA A 62 -17.84 4.95 -0.14
N PRO A 63 -18.18 4.32 1.01
CA PRO A 63 -17.71 4.78 2.31
C PRO A 63 -16.18 4.64 2.46
N VAL A 64 -15.57 3.61 1.88
CA VAL A 64 -14.11 3.41 1.91
C VAL A 64 -13.40 4.57 1.22
N HIS A 65 -13.85 4.96 0.02
CA HIS A 65 -13.27 6.10 -0.71
C HIS A 65 -13.60 7.48 -0.11
N ALA A 66 -14.51 7.55 0.85
CA ALA A 66 -14.92 8.81 1.48
C ALA A 66 -14.38 8.98 2.91
N HIS A 67 -13.74 7.93 3.45
CA HIS A 67 -13.21 7.91 4.79
C HIS A 67 -11.71 8.18 4.76
N GLU A 68 -11.23 9.00 5.71
CA GLU A 68 -9.80 9.22 5.94
C GLU A 68 -9.30 8.17 6.94
N PHE A 69 -8.52 7.20 6.45
CA PHE A 69 -7.89 6.18 7.27
C PHE A 69 -6.58 6.70 7.87
N LEU A 70 -6.27 6.23 9.08
CA LEU A 70 -5.06 6.63 9.80
C LEU A 70 -4.04 5.49 9.84
N PRO A 71 -2.73 5.80 10.00
CA PRO A 71 -1.70 4.79 10.13
C PRO A 71 -2.02 3.72 11.19
N GLY A 72 -1.98 2.46 10.77
CA GLY A 72 -2.31 1.29 11.59
C GLY A 72 -3.74 0.79 11.44
N ASP A 73 -4.63 1.51 10.73
CA ASP A 73 -5.99 1.04 10.47
C ASP A 73 -6.02 -0.22 9.58
N THR A 74 -7.09 -1.00 9.69
CA THR A 74 -7.27 -2.23 8.92
C THR A 74 -8.67 -2.29 8.35
N ILE A 75 -8.77 -2.45 7.03
CA ILE A 75 -10.00 -2.57 6.27
C ILE A 75 -10.17 -4.05 5.87
N HIS A 76 -11.22 -4.67 6.40
CA HIS A 76 -11.56 -6.07 6.21
C HIS A 76 -12.65 -6.22 5.15
N LEU A 77 -12.33 -6.88 4.04
CA LEU A 77 -13.24 -7.16 2.93
C LEU A 77 -13.80 -8.59 3.04
N ARG A 78 -15.12 -8.73 3.07
CA ARG A 78 -15.77 -10.01 3.35
C ARG A 78 -15.51 -11.01 2.23
N ARG A 79 -15.00 -12.20 2.59
CA ARG A 79 -14.89 -13.34 1.68
C ARG A 79 -16.24 -13.70 1.04
N GLY A 80 -16.22 -13.93 -0.27
CA GLY A 80 -17.40 -14.12 -1.11
C GLY A 80 -18.06 -12.83 -1.60
N SER A 81 -17.62 -11.65 -1.18
CA SER A 81 -18.11 -10.36 -1.71
C SER A 81 -17.48 -10.01 -3.05
N THR A 82 -18.14 -9.11 -3.78
CA THR A 82 -17.66 -8.59 -5.07
C THR A 82 -18.02 -7.11 -5.22
N TRP A 83 -17.06 -6.32 -5.70
CA TRP A 83 -17.26 -4.89 -5.99
C TRP A 83 -16.68 -4.51 -7.36
N ASP A 84 -17.41 -3.66 -8.11
CA ASP A 84 -17.12 -3.33 -9.51
C ASP A 84 -16.64 -1.88 -9.72
N SER A 85 -16.55 -1.11 -8.62
CA SER A 85 -16.13 0.29 -8.66
C SER A 85 -14.61 0.46 -8.77
N GLY A 86 -13.84 -0.61 -8.62
CA GLY A 86 -12.43 -0.56 -8.21
C GLY A 86 -12.27 -0.08 -6.76
N LEU A 87 -11.05 -0.24 -6.26
CA LEU A 87 -10.59 0.25 -4.95
C LEU A 87 -9.43 1.22 -5.18
N VAL A 88 -9.60 2.48 -4.79
CA VAL A 88 -8.54 3.49 -4.77
C VAL A 88 -8.11 3.69 -3.32
N ILE A 89 -6.79 3.69 -3.08
CA ILE A 89 -6.19 3.86 -1.76
C ILE A 89 -5.25 5.05 -1.83
N ASP A 90 -5.63 6.16 -1.21
CA ASP A 90 -4.92 7.44 -1.21
C ASP A 90 -4.49 7.91 0.20
N ASP A 91 -4.87 7.18 1.24
CA ASP A 91 -4.36 7.37 2.60
C ASP A 91 -3.09 6.56 2.86
N SER A 92 -2.08 7.22 3.43
CA SER A 92 -0.79 6.60 3.72
C SER A 92 -0.67 6.12 5.15
N GLY A 93 -0.07 4.95 5.33
CA GLY A 93 0.41 4.49 6.61
C GLY A 93 1.72 5.17 7.02
N THR A 94 2.39 4.58 8.00
CA THR A 94 3.77 4.94 8.36
C THR A 94 4.60 3.69 8.58
N GLU A 95 5.92 3.84 8.60
CA GLU A 95 6.83 2.75 8.96
C GLU A 95 6.42 2.12 10.30
N GLY A 96 6.17 0.80 10.27
CA GLY A 96 5.71 0.04 11.45
C GLY A 96 4.24 0.21 11.82
N SER A 97 3.47 1.05 11.13
CA SER A 97 2.01 1.17 11.25
C SER A 97 1.36 1.36 9.87
N PRO A 98 1.43 0.35 8.99
CA PRO A 98 0.81 0.43 7.67
C PRO A 98 -0.71 0.46 7.75
N ILE A 99 -1.37 0.95 6.71
CA ILE A 99 -2.81 0.74 6.50
C ILE A 99 -2.98 -0.58 5.75
N ILE A 100 -3.83 -1.46 6.27
CA ILE A 100 -3.95 -2.84 5.76
C ILE A 100 -5.33 -3.04 5.14
N PHE A 101 -5.38 -3.45 3.87
CA PHE A 101 -6.58 -3.93 3.20
C PHE A 101 -6.49 -5.45 3.08
N THR A 102 -7.34 -6.16 3.82
CA THR A 102 -7.27 -7.63 3.97
C THR A 102 -8.66 -8.26 3.84
N SER A 103 -8.71 -9.59 3.91
CA SER A 103 -9.95 -10.37 3.83
C SER A 103 -10.40 -10.89 5.19
N TYR A 104 -11.71 -11.01 5.42
CA TYR A 104 -12.27 -11.65 6.62
C TYR A 104 -13.41 -12.64 6.33
N GLY A 105 -13.72 -13.46 7.33
CA GLY A 105 -14.71 -14.53 7.21
C GLY A 105 -14.13 -15.77 6.52
N SER A 106 -14.99 -16.54 5.85
CA SER A 106 -14.65 -17.83 5.23
C SER A 106 -15.08 -17.89 3.76
N GLY A 107 -14.40 -18.73 2.97
CA GLY A 107 -14.74 -18.96 1.56
C GLY A 107 -13.78 -18.28 0.59
N ALA A 108 -14.25 -18.05 -0.64
CA ALA A 108 -13.47 -17.43 -1.71
C ALA A 108 -12.94 -16.04 -1.34
N LYS A 109 -11.79 -15.65 -1.89
CA LYS A 109 -11.23 -14.30 -1.70
C LYS A 109 -12.27 -13.24 -2.14
N PRO A 110 -12.38 -12.10 -1.43
CA PRO A 110 -13.15 -10.95 -1.92
C PRO A 110 -12.67 -10.54 -3.32
N ILE A 111 -13.61 -10.21 -4.20
CA ILE A 111 -13.33 -9.87 -5.60
C ILE A 111 -13.42 -8.37 -5.80
N ILE A 112 -12.34 -7.76 -6.31
CA ILE A 112 -12.33 -6.38 -6.77
C ILE A 112 -12.22 -6.35 -8.30
N ARG A 113 -13.11 -5.60 -8.94
CA ARG A 113 -13.21 -5.47 -10.40
C ARG A 113 -13.35 -4.02 -10.83
N ARG A 114 -13.07 -3.77 -12.12
CA ARG A 114 -13.29 -2.47 -12.78
C ARG A 114 -13.69 -2.65 -14.25
N PRO A 115 -14.80 -3.35 -14.54
CA PRO A 115 -15.16 -3.69 -15.91
C PRO A 115 -15.58 -2.45 -16.70
N GLY A 116 -15.29 -2.45 -18.01
CA GLY A 116 -15.76 -1.41 -18.94
C GLY A 116 -15.04 -0.06 -18.83
N VAL A 117 -13.96 0.03 -18.04
CA VAL A 117 -13.14 1.24 -17.91
C VAL A 117 -11.82 1.01 -18.64
N THR A 118 -11.60 1.70 -19.76
CA THR A 118 -10.30 1.74 -20.43
C THR A 118 -9.26 2.32 -19.47
N TRP A 119 -8.08 1.70 -19.41
CA TRP A 119 -7.05 2.02 -18.40
C TRP A 119 -7.50 1.80 -16.95
N GLY A 120 -8.58 1.03 -16.77
CA GLY A 120 -9.12 0.71 -15.45
C GLY A 120 -8.23 -0.24 -14.67
N ARG A 121 -8.11 0.02 -13.37
CA ARG A 121 -7.44 -0.84 -12.40
C ARG A 121 -8.46 -1.37 -11.40
N ALA A 122 -8.32 -2.63 -11.00
CA ALA A 122 -9.13 -3.17 -9.92
C ALA A 122 -8.71 -2.54 -8.58
N VAL A 123 -7.41 -2.51 -8.27
CA VAL A 123 -6.85 -1.79 -7.12
C VAL A 123 -5.81 -0.77 -7.60
N GLN A 124 -5.90 0.47 -7.13
CA GLN A 124 -4.92 1.52 -7.35
C GLN A 124 -4.43 2.05 -5.99
N ILE A 125 -3.11 1.99 -5.77
CA ILE A 125 -2.44 2.47 -4.57
C ILE A 125 -1.71 3.76 -4.93
N ASP A 126 -2.22 4.88 -4.42
CA ASP A 126 -1.73 6.24 -4.56
C ASP A 126 -1.16 6.75 -3.22
N ALA A 127 -0.56 5.86 -2.43
CA ALA A 127 -0.16 6.09 -1.05
C ALA A 127 1.10 5.29 -0.66
N ASP A 128 1.66 5.59 0.51
CA ASP A 128 2.81 4.88 1.08
C ASP A 128 2.39 3.98 2.25
N TRP A 129 3.20 2.95 2.52
CA TRP A 129 3.01 2.05 3.67
C TRP A 129 1.61 1.40 3.72
N VAL A 130 1.13 0.96 2.56
CA VAL A 130 -0.10 0.19 2.40
C VAL A 130 0.23 -1.29 2.24
N VAL A 131 -0.58 -2.16 2.86
CA VAL A 131 -0.56 -3.60 2.60
C VAL A 131 -1.89 -3.99 1.96
N VAL A 132 -1.84 -4.55 0.75
CA VAL A 132 -3.00 -5.20 0.11
C VAL A 132 -2.78 -6.70 0.14
N GLU A 133 -3.70 -7.43 0.77
CA GLU A 133 -3.59 -8.87 0.91
C GLU A 133 -4.90 -9.65 0.84
N GLY A 134 -4.82 -10.91 0.41
CA GLY A 134 -5.94 -11.85 0.46
C GLY A 134 -7.05 -11.54 -0.54
N LEU A 135 -6.81 -10.75 -1.58
CA LEU A 135 -7.81 -10.32 -2.56
C LEU A 135 -7.71 -11.10 -3.87
N LEU A 136 -8.83 -11.20 -4.59
CA LEU A 136 -8.87 -11.56 -6.00
C LEU A 136 -9.16 -10.31 -6.83
N VAL A 137 -8.22 -9.90 -7.67
CA VAL A 137 -8.37 -8.77 -8.59
C VAL A 137 -8.58 -9.29 -10.01
N ARG A 138 -9.66 -8.87 -10.65
CA ARG A 138 -10.00 -9.37 -11.99
C ARG A 138 -10.88 -8.41 -12.79
N ASP A 139 -11.00 -8.69 -14.08
CA ASP A 139 -11.90 -8.00 -15.00
C ASP A 139 -11.67 -6.47 -14.98
N ALA A 140 -10.40 -6.05 -15.01
CA ALA A 140 -9.96 -4.66 -15.18
C ALA A 140 -9.04 -4.56 -16.41
N HIS A 141 -9.19 -3.48 -17.19
CA HIS A 141 -8.55 -3.35 -18.49
C HIS A 141 -7.02 -3.32 -18.41
N GLU A 142 -6.46 -2.50 -17.52
CA GLU A 142 -5.01 -2.30 -17.44
C GLU A 142 -4.37 -3.23 -16.41
N ALA A 143 -4.74 -3.12 -15.13
CA ALA A 143 -4.06 -3.84 -14.07
C ALA A 143 -4.99 -4.42 -13.00
N GLY A 144 -4.59 -5.55 -12.43
CA GLY A 144 -5.18 -6.08 -11.20
C GLY A 144 -4.85 -5.16 -10.03
N VAL A 145 -3.56 -4.95 -9.77
CA VAL A 145 -3.08 -3.94 -8.83
C VAL A 145 -2.11 -3.00 -9.54
N LEU A 146 -2.25 -1.70 -9.34
CA LEU A 146 -1.25 -0.70 -9.72
C LEU A 146 -0.78 0.05 -8.46
N ILE A 147 0.53 0.06 -8.24
CA ILE A 147 1.20 0.97 -7.31
C ILE A 147 1.71 2.15 -8.14
N SER A 148 1.18 3.34 -7.86
CA SER A 148 1.45 4.54 -8.64
C SER A 148 2.89 5.05 -8.50
N ASP A 149 3.28 5.96 -9.41
CA ASP A 149 4.56 6.66 -9.30
C ASP A 149 4.56 7.52 -8.02
N GLY A 150 5.67 7.48 -7.28
CA GLY A 150 5.78 8.10 -5.97
C GLY A 150 5.05 7.39 -4.83
N SER A 151 4.41 6.24 -5.08
CA SER A 151 3.84 5.38 -4.04
C SER A 151 4.83 4.29 -3.65
N ASP A 152 5.46 4.47 -2.50
CA ASP A 152 6.61 3.71 -2.05
C ASP A 152 6.30 2.91 -0.77
N HIS A 153 7.13 1.90 -0.49
CA HIS A 153 7.03 1.09 0.75
C HIS A 153 5.71 0.32 0.91
N ASN A 154 5.05 -0.01 -0.19
CA ASN A 154 3.82 -0.79 -0.21
C ASN A 154 4.11 -2.29 -0.37
N ILE A 155 3.16 -3.11 0.10
CA ILE A 155 3.22 -4.56 -0.01
C ILE A 155 1.95 -5.07 -0.68
N VAL A 156 2.11 -5.85 -1.76
CA VAL A 156 1.02 -6.65 -2.34
C VAL A 156 1.37 -8.11 -2.13
N ARG A 157 0.54 -8.82 -1.36
CA ARG A 157 0.80 -10.22 -1.03
C ARG A 157 -0.44 -11.10 -0.93
N ASP A 158 -0.26 -12.42 -1.00
CA ASP A 158 -1.35 -13.42 -0.94
C ASP A 158 -2.58 -12.98 -1.75
N SER A 159 -2.35 -12.40 -2.92
CA SER A 159 -3.41 -11.91 -3.80
C SER A 159 -3.37 -12.65 -5.12
N GLU A 160 -4.53 -12.74 -5.77
CA GLU A 160 -4.71 -13.44 -7.03
C GLU A 160 -5.12 -12.43 -8.11
N ALA A 161 -4.46 -12.47 -9.27
CA ALA A 161 -4.76 -11.61 -10.40
C ALA A 161 -5.07 -12.46 -11.63
N THR A 162 -6.24 -12.25 -12.23
CA THR A 162 -6.67 -12.97 -13.44
C THR A 162 -7.52 -12.11 -14.34
N SER A 163 -7.53 -12.38 -15.64
CA SER A 163 -8.37 -11.64 -16.61
C SER A 163 -8.15 -10.12 -16.55
N VAL A 164 -6.89 -9.73 -16.37
CA VAL A 164 -6.40 -8.35 -16.35
C VAL A 164 -5.21 -8.22 -17.30
N GLY A 165 -4.93 -6.99 -17.75
CA GLY A 165 -3.80 -6.69 -18.62
C GLY A 165 -2.43 -7.00 -18.00
N ILE A 166 -2.22 -6.47 -16.80
CA ILE A 166 -1.04 -6.64 -15.97
C ILE A 166 -1.50 -7.15 -14.61
N GLY A 167 -0.92 -8.22 -14.09
CA GLY A 167 -1.28 -8.73 -12.76
C GLY A 167 -1.03 -7.66 -11.69
N ILE A 168 0.23 -7.26 -11.54
CA ILE A 168 0.68 -6.21 -10.61
C ILE A 168 1.67 -5.28 -11.31
N ALA A 169 1.29 -4.01 -11.48
CA ALA A 169 2.14 -2.96 -12.02
C ALA A 169 2.75 -2.12 -10.88
N VAL A 170 4.06 -1.84 -10.93
CA VAL A 170 4.77 -1.09 -9.88
C VAL A 170 5.54 0.06 -10.51
N LEU A 171 5.03 1.29 -10.32
CA LEU A 171 5.63 2.52 -10.81
C LEU A 171 6.47 3.23 -9.74
N GLY A 172 6.13 3.05 -8.46
CA GLY A 172 6.92 3.52 -7.32
C GLY A 172 8.15 2.65 -7.03
N ARG A 173 8.80 2.92 -5.91
CA ARG A 173 10.05 2.30 -5.42
C ARG A 173 9.86 1.66 -4.05
N HIS A 174 10.79 0.79 -3.66
CA HIS A 174 10.79 0.19 -2.32
C HIS A 174 9.54 -0.63 -1.99
N ASN A 175 8.83 -1.09 -3.02
CA ASN A 175 7.65 -1.92 -2.88
C ASN A 175 8.02 -3.40 -2.89
N LEU A 176 7.20 -4.21 -2.23
CA LEU A 176 7.32 -5.66 -2.19
C LEU A 176 6.09 -6.33 -2.83
N VAL A 177 6.33 -7.11 -3.87
CA VAL A 177 5.32 -7.97 -4.49
C VAL A 177 5.67 -9.41 -4.17
N THR A 178 4.91 -10.06 -3.29
CA THR A 178 5.27 -11.40 -2.82
C THR A 178 4.11 -12.35 -2.59
N GLN A 179 4.30 -13.65 -2.83
CA GLN A 179 3.28 -14.67 -2.55
C GLN A 179 1.96 -14.46 -3.30
N ASN A 180 2.00 -13.80 -4.45
CA ASN A 180 0.84 -13.61 -5.30
C ASN A 180 0.74 -14.71 -6.36
N TYR A 181 -0.47 -14.87 -6.90
CA TYR A 181 -0.76 -15.76 -8.00
C TYR A 181 -1.34 -14.95 -9.17
N ALA A 182 -0.54 -14.74 -10.22
CA ALA A 182 -1.01 -14.10 -11.45
C ALA A 182 -1.23 -15.16 -12.53
N HIS A 183 -2.41 -15.20 -13.14
CA HIS A 183 -2.67 -16.18 -14.18
C HIS A 183 -3.75 -15.77 -15.16
N ASP A 184 -3.76 -16.41 -16.34
CA ASP A 184 -4.79 -16.23 -17.37
C ASP A 184 -5.06 -14.74 -17.65
N LEU A 185 -3.97 -14.03 -17.99
CA LEU A 185 -3.96 -12.59 -18.23
C LEU A 185 -4.33 -12.26 -19.68
N ALA A 186 -4.64 -10.99 -19.94
CA ALA A 186 -5.11 -10.52 -21.23
C ALA A 186 -4.20 -9.42 -21.79
N MET A 187 -4.31 -9.14 -23.09
CA MET A 187 -3.65 -7.96 -23.68
C MET A 187 -4.29 -6.66 -23.15
N VAL A 188 -3.47 -5.63 -22.94
CA VAL A 188 -3.92 -4.25 -22.64
C VAL A 188 -4.21 -3.52 -23.95
N VAL A 189 -3.26 -3.54 -24.87
CA VAL A 189 -3.39 -3.05 -26.24
C VAL A 189 -3.23 -4.24 -27.18
N ASN A 190 -4.15 -4.38 -28.12
CA ASN A 190 -4.16 -5.47 -29.11
C ASN A 190 -4.82 -4.99 -30.41
N THR A 191 -4.03 -4.38 -31.28
CA THR A 191 -4.48 -3.71 -32.51
C THR A 191 -3.74 -4.22 -33.74
N PRO A 192 -4.39 -4.31 -34.92
CA PRO A 192 -3.70 -4.74 -36.13
C PRO A 192 -2.72 -3.68 -36.66
N GLY A 193 -1.45 -4.05 -36.76
CA GLY A 193 -0.37 -3.26 -37.33
C GLY A 193 0.12 -2.17 -36.39
N GLY A 194 1.42 -2.16 -36.14
CA GLY A 194 2.03 -1.23 -35.20
C GLY A 194 3.25 -1.86 -34.55
N ASP A 195 3.77 -1.17 -33.54
CA ASP A 195 4.69 -1.73 -32.55
C ASP A 195 4.17 -1.24 -31.17
N ASP A 196 2.94 -1.63 -30.85
CA ASP A 196 2.19 -1.12 -29.70
C ASP A 196 1.37 -2.17 -28.93
N ASP A 197 1.23 -3.39 -29.45
CA ASP A 197 0.64 -4.50 -28.71
C ASP A 197 1.43 -4.78 -27.43
N TYR A 198 0.74 -4.78 -26.28
CA TYR A 198 1.31 -5.20 -25.01
C TYR A 198 0.27 -5.69 -24.01
N GLY A 199 0.69 -6.55 -23.09
CA GLY A 199 -0.11 -7.01 -21.96
C GLY A 199 0.23 -8.43 -21.56
N ALA A 200 -0.69 -9.07 -20.84
CA ALA A 200 -0.52 -10.39 -20.25
C ALA A 200 0.73 -10.54 -19.37
N VAL A 201 1.14 -9.46 -18.67
CA VAL A 201 2.34 -9.45 -17.83
C VAL A 201 1.98 -9.70 -16.37
N GLY A 202 2.56 -10.69 -15.72
CA GLY A 202 2.29 -11.04 -14.33
C GLY A 202 2.70 -9.94 -13.35
N VAL A 203 3.96 -9.50 -13.38
CA VAL A 203 4.45 -8.35 -12.62
C VAL A 203 5.28 -7.45 -13.53
N TRP A 204 4.95 -6.15 -13.60
CA TRP A 204 5.68 -5.18 -14.40
C TRP A 204 6.28 -4.09 -13.51
N LEU A 205 7.62 -4.02 -13.47
CA LEU A 205 8.37 -2.98 -12.76
C LEU A 205 8.73 -1.83 -13.70
N PHE A 206 8.31 -0.62 -13.37
CA PHE A 206 8.66 0.60 -14.11
C PHE A 206 9.74 1.43 -13.39
N ASN A 207 10.17 1.01 -12.21
CA ASN A 207 11.15 1.73 -11.39
C ASN A 207 12.02 0.78 -10.54
N SER A 208 13.14 1.30 -10.04
CA SER A 208 14.16 0.55 -9.31
C SER A 208 13.83 0.32 -7.84
N ASN A 209 14.61 -0.54 -7.17
CA ASN A 209 14.55 -0.83 -5.74
C ASN A 209 13.25 -1.50 -5.26
N ASN A 210 12.55 -2.18 -6.15
CA ASN A 210 11.41 -3.03 -5.81
C ASN A 210 11.87 -4.48 -5.66
N GLU A 211 11.18 -5.23 -4.80
CA GLU A 211 11.38 -6.67 -4.64
C GLU A 211 10.18 -7.44 -5.18
N VAL A 212 10.46 -8.46 -5.99
CA VAL A 212 9.47 -9.43 -6.48
C VAL A 212 9.95 -10.81 -6.06
N SER A 213 9.26 -11.45 -5.12
CA SER A 213 9.73 -12.73 -4.54
C SER A 213 8.57 -13.68 -4.24
N TYR A 214 8.77 -14.99 -4.43
CA TYR A 214 7.78 -16.03 -4.08
C TYR A 214 6.41 -15.91 -4.77
N ASN A 215 6.31 -15.27 -5.93
CA ASN A 215 5.08 -15.24 -6.71
C ASN A 215 4.98 -16.47 -7.63
N THR A 216 3.75 -16.89 -7.94
CA THR A 216 3.47 -17.88 -8.99
C THR A 216 2.83 -17.17 -10.17
N MET A 217 3.37 -17.38 -11.37
CA MET A 217 2.83 -16.80 -12.60
C MET A 217 2.57 -17.93 -13.59
N LEU A 218 1.33 -18.06 -14.06
CA LEU A 218 0.88 -19.16 -14.91
C LEU A 218 0.04 -18.63 -16.07
N ASN A 219 0.34 -18.98 -17.32
CA ASN A 219 -0.40 -18.48 -18.48
C ASN A 219 -0.43 -16.93 -18.57
N CYS A 220 0.67 -16.28 -18.20
CA CYS A 220 0.89 -14.85 -18.43
C CYS A 220 1.37 -14.63 -19.88
N ILE A 221 0.52 -15.00 -20.83
CA ILE A 221 0.73 -14.92 -22.27
C ILE A 221 -0.63 -14.82 -22.96
N ALA A 222 -0.76 -13.94 -23.95
CA ALA A 222 -2.00 -13.76 -24.71
C ALA A 222 -1.72 -13.55 -26.21
N PRO A 223 -2.69 -13.86 -27.10
CA PRO A 223 -2.54 -13.61 -28.53
C PRO A 223 -2.41 -12.12 -28.86
N SER A 224 -1.44 -11.79 -29.70
CA SER A 224 -1.19 -10.44 -30.26
C SER A 224 -1.39 -10.47 -31.77
N TYR A 225 -1.94 -9.38 -32.34
CA TYR A 225 -2.07 -9.25 -33.79
C TYR A 225 -0.70 -9.13 -34.46
N ASP A 226 0.23 -8.42 -33.83
CA ASP A 226 1.51 -8.04 -34.45
C ASP A 226 2.65 -9.02 -34.12
N TYR A 227 2.63 -9.63 -32.93
CA TYR A 227 3.68 -10.53 -32.45
C TYR A 227 3.26 -12.00 -32.42
N GLY A 228 2.01 -12.30 -32.75
CA GLY A 228 1.39 -13.62 -32.59
C GLY A 228 1.02 -13.92 -31.13
N SER A 229 1.92 -13.63 -30.20
CA SER A 229 1.66 -13.62 -28.76
C SER A 229 2.57 -12.64 -28.03
N ASP A 230 2.09 -12.08 -26.94
CA ASP A 230 2.88 -11.28 -25.99
C ASP A 230 2.54 -11.66 -24.54
N GLY A 231 3.37 -11.26 -23.59
CA GLY A 231 3.25 -11.60 -22.17
C GLY A 231 4.57 -11.63 -21.42
N GLY A 232 4.49 -11.81 -20.11
CA GLY A 232 5.68 -11.93 -19.26
C GLY A 232 5.35 -12.51 -17.89
N ALA A 233 6.18 -13.44 -17.43
CA ALA A 233 6.12 -14.07 -16.10
C ALA A 233 7.44 -13.84 -15.35
#